data_AF-A0A101AQN5-F1
#
_entry.id   AF-A0A101AQN5-F1
#
_cell.length_a   1.000
_cell.length_b   1.000
_cell.length_c   1.000
_cell.angle_alpha   90.00
_cell.angle_beta   90.00
_cell.angle_gamma   90.00
#
_symmetry.space_group_name_H-M   'P 1'
#
loop_
_entity.id
_entity.type
_entity.pdbx_description
1 polymer ?
#
loop_
_entity_poly.entity_id
_entity_poly.type
_entity_poly.pdbx_seq_one_letter_code
_entity_poly.pdbx_strand_id
1 'polypeptide(L)'
;MTMSTKTARRGIAGAFAAAALGGVAAATIALPSAAAQPAVCNAGGFATTAGGVLSAAGGYLSTHPGANDVLTRAASQPAGEGEASVRAYFTAHPNEFLDLRNIARPLIDQRNQCGVTVQPGQLAMLFDALA
;
A
#
# COMPACT_ATOMS: atom_id res chain seq x y z
N MET A 1 19.96 53.30 8.44
CA MET A 1 19.24 52.18 7.80
C MET A 1 20.11 51.66 6.68
N THR A 2 20.78 50.54 6.94
CA THR A 2 21.80 49.94 6.07
C THR A 2 21.11 49.01 5.08
N MET A 3 21.23 49.27 3.78
CA MET A 3 20.72 48.40 2.72
C MET A 3 21.89 47.77 1.95
N SER A 4 21.77 46.46 1.85
CA SER A 4 22.76 45.46 1.44
C SER A 4 23.30 45.66 0.01
N THR A 5 24.61 45.62 -0.14
CA THR A 5 25.31 45.55 -1.42
C THR A 5 25.14 44.17 -2.07
N LYS A 6 24.79 44.15 -3.37
CA LYS A 6 24.87 42.97 -4.24
C LYS A 6 26.34 42.68 -4.58
N THR A 7 26.78 41.43 -4.41
CA THR A 7 27.98 40.79 -5.02
C THR A 7 27.96 39.33 -4.53
N ALA A 8 28.25 38.27 -5.26
CA ALA A 8 28.35 37.94 -6.68
C ALA A 8 28.38 36.40 -6.71
N ARG A 9 27.95 35.81 -7.83
CA ARG A 9 28.13 34.39 -8.13
C ARG A 9 29.58 33.96 -7.97
N ARG A 10 29.82 32.79 -7.39
CA ARG A 10 30.96 31.90 -7.74
C ARG A 10 30.74 30.53 -7.10
N GLY A 11 30.46 29.54 -7.96
CA GLY A 11 30.51 28.13 -7.57
C GLY A 11 31.93 27.73 -7.23
N ILE A 12 32.09 26.86 -6.25
CA ILE A 12 33.30 26.08 -6.02
C ILE A 12 32.85 24.69 -5.58
N ALA A 13 33.27 23.71 -6.37
CA ALA A 13 33.16 22.29 -6.10
C ALA A 13 33.72 21.96 -4.71
N GLY A 14 32.91 21.32 -3.88
CA GLY A 14 33.36 20.75 -2.61
C GLY A 14 34.08 19.43 -2.86
N ALA A 15 35.40 19.51 -3.10
CA ALA A 15 36.29 18.37 -3.01
C ALA A 15 36.33 17.88 -1.54
N PHE A 16 35.79 16.71 -1.26
CA PHE A 16 36.02 16.06 0.02
C PHE A 16 37.34 15.29 -0.03
N ALA A 17 38.37 15.89 0.57
CA ALA A 17 39.61 15.24 0.92
C ALA A 17 39.34 14.22 2.05
N ALA A 18 39.51 12.94 1.73
CA ALA A 18 39.58 11.89 2.74
C ALA A 18 41.00 11.89 3.34
N ALA A 19 41.13 12.31 4.60
CA ALA A 19 42.34 12.13 5.38
C ALA A 19 42.00 11.56 6.77
N ALA A 20 42.47 10.33 6.94
CA ALA A 20 42.73 9.51 8.12
C ALA A 20 42.68 10.13 9.54
N LEU A 21 42.07 9.33 10.44
CA LEU A 21 42.40 9.08 11.86
C LEU A 21 42.15 10.19 12.91
N GLY A 22 41.16 9.92 13.79
CA GLY A 22 41.12 10.40 15.18
C GLY A 22 40.14 11.55 15.46
N GLY A 23 39.25 11.35 16.45
CA GLY A 23 38.49 12.43 17.09
C GLY A 23 36.98 12.33 16.94
N VAL A 24 36.32 11.87 18.00
CA VAL A 24 34.88 11.98 18.23
C VAL A 24 34.47 13.46 18.36
N ALA A 25 33.71 13.96 17.39
CA ALA A 25 32.68 14.99 17.55
C ALA A 25 31.94 15.19 16.21
N ALA A 26 31.20 14.18 15.76
CA ALA A 26 30.19 14.42 14.75
C ALA A 26 29.06 15.19 15.43
N ALA A 27 29.01 16.51 15.22
CA ALA A 27 27.82 17.30 15.46
C ALA A 27 26.72 16.69 14.57
N THR A 28 25.90 15.82 15.16
CA THR A 28 24.74 15.25 14.49
C THR A 28 23.75 16.39 14.32
N ILE A 29 23.82 17.05 13.16
CA ILE A 29 22.66 17.77 12.64
C ILE A 29 21.56 16.71 12.64
N ALA A 30 20.54 16.92 13.46
CA ALA A 30 19.32 16.11 13.46
C ALA A 30 18.61 16.34 12.13
N LEU A 31 19.16 15.76 11.07
CA LEU A 31 18.39 15.45 9.87
C LEU A 31 17.27 14.54 10.35
N PRO A 32 16.01 14.82 10.00
CA PRO A 32 14.94 13.89 10.31
C PRO A 32 15.38 12.55 9.72
N SER A 33 15.59 11.57 10.59
CA SER A 33 15.80 10.20 10.18
C SER A 33 14.60 9.87 9.32
N ALA A 34 14.82 9.71 8.01
CA ALA A 34 13.82 9.17 7.11
C ALA A 34 13.50 7.79 7.68
N ALA A 35 12.42 7.71 8.47
CA ALA A 35 11.92 6.45 8.96
C ALA A 35 11.63 5.63 7.70
N ALA A 36 12.43 4.59 7.45
CA ALA A 36 12.17 3.69 6.36
C ALA A 36 10.74 3.16 6.59
N GLN A 37 9.83 3.49 5.67
CA GLN A 37 8.46 3.00 5.68
C GLN A 37 8.53 1.47 5.88
N PRO A 38 7.70 0.87 6.77
CA PRO A 38 7.75 -0.58 7.01
C PRO A 38 7.80 -1.36 5.70
N ALA A 39 8.57 -2.44 5.62
CA ALA A 39 8.80 -3.19 4.37
C ALA A 39 7.49 -3.71 3.72
N VAL A 40 6.41 -3.81 4.50
CA VAL A 40 5.06 -4.15 4.02
C VAL A 40 4.35 -2.99 3.29
N CYS A 41 4.81 -1.76 3.46
CA CYS A 41 4.20 -0.54 2.93
C CYS A 41 4.80 -0.12 1.58
N ASN A 42 4.96 -1.09 0.67
CA ASN A 42 5.32 -0.89 -0.73
C ASN A 42 4.55 -1.90 -1.60
N ALA A 43 4.66 -1.76 -2.93
CA ALA A 43 3.93 -2.61 -3.88
C ALA A 43 4.21 -4.11 -3.69
N GLY A 44 5.46 -4.50 -3.40
CA GLY A 44 5.83 -5.90 -3.18
C GLY A 44 5.27 -6.46 -1.88
N GLY A 45 5.29 -5.68 -0.80
CA GLY A 45 4.66 -6.02 0.47
C GLY A 45 3.14 -6.17 0.34
N PHE A 46 2.48 -5.27 -0.39
CA PHE A 46 1.05 -5.39 -0.70
C PHE A 46 0.75 -6.64 -1.54
N ALA A 47 1.50 -6.88 -2.62
CA ALA A 47 1.30 -8.05 -3.46
C ALA A 47 1.47 -9.37 -2.70
N THR A 48 2.44 -9.44 -1.78
CA THR A 48 2.67 -10.62 -0.93
C THR A 48 1.48 -10.89 -0.02
N THR A 49 1.00 -9.88 0.72
CA THR A 49 -0.18 -10.03 1.59
C THR A 49 -1.44 -10.34 0.77
N ALA A 50 -1.64 -9.61 -0.32
CA ALA A 50 -2.78 -9.80 -1.22
C ALA A 50 -2.80 -11.22 -1.79
N GLY A 51 -1.65 -11.75 -2.23
CA GLY A 51 -1.54 -13.12 -2.72
C GLY A 51 -1.98 -14.16 -1.67
N GLY A 52 -1.57 -13.99 -0.42
CA GLY A 52 -2.02 -14.86 0.68
C GLY A 52 -3.52 -14.77 0.94
N VAL A 53 -4.07 -13.56 0.99
CA VAL A 53 -5.51 -13.32 1.18
C VAL A 53 -6.33 -13.89 0.01
N LEU A 54 -5.89 -13.69 -1.22
CA LEU A 54 -6.55 -14.20 -2.42
C LEU A 54 -6.51 -15.73 -2.49
N SER A 55 -5.39 -16.35 -2.10
CA SER A 55 -5.29 -17.81 -2.02
C SER A 55 -6.27 -18.39 -0.99
N ALA A 56 -6.34 -17.79 0.20
CA ALA A 56 -7.29 -18.18 1.24
C ALA A 56 -8.76 -17.96 0.79
N ALA A 57 -9.04 -16.83 0.15
CA ALA A 57 -10.36 -16.53 -0.41
C ALA A 57 -10.75 -17.54 -1.49
N GLY A 58 -9.83 -17.92 -2.39
CA GLY A 58 -10.08 -18.95 -3.40
C GLY A 58 -10.43 -20.31 -2.78
N GLY A 59 -9.70 -20.73 -1.75
CA GLY A 59 -10.02 -21.94 -0.98
C GLY A 59 -11.40 -21.87 -0.34
N TYR A 60 -11.73 -20.75 0.30
CA TYR A 60 -13.04 -20.52 0.90
C TYR A 60 -14.17 -20.57 -0.15
N LEU A 61 -14.04 -19.82 -1.25
CA LEU A 61 -15.06 -19.74 -2.29
C LEU A 61 -15.28 -21.09 -3.01
N SER A 62 -14.24 -21.91 -3.15
CA SER A 62 -14.38 -23.26 -3.72
C SER A 62 -15.27 -24.19 -2.89
N THR A 63 -15.42 -23.90 -1.59
CA THR A 63 -16.29 -24.66 -0.66
C THR A 63 -17.61 -23.94 -0.36
N HIS A 64 -17.79 -22.72 -0.88
CA HIS A 64 -18.97 -21.88 -0.69
C HIS A 64 -19.52 -21.41 -2.06
N PRO A 65 -20.22 -22.29 -2.79
CA PRO A 65 -20.67 -22.00 -4.16
C PRO A 65 -21.60 -20.78 -4.24
N GLY A 66 -22.47 -20.57 -3.24
CA GLY A 66 -23.35 -19.39 -3.19
C GLY A 66 -22.58 -18.05 -3.16
N ALA A 67 -21.55 -17.97 -2.31
CA ALA A 67 -20.68 -16.79 -2.22
C ALA A 67 -19.89 -16.59 -3.52
N ASN A 68 -19.39 -17.69 -4.10
CA ASN A 68 -18.68 -17.65 -5.36
C ASN A 68 -19.55 -17.13 -6.50
N ASP A 69 -20.80 -17.61 -6.59
CA ASP A 69 -21.73 -17.26 -7.65
C ASP A 69 -22.18 -15.79 -7.56
N VAL A 70 -22.48 -15.29 -6.36
CA VAL A 70 -22.88 -13.88 -6.20
C VAL A 70 -21.74 -12.94 -6.57
N LEU A 71 -20.51 -13.25 -6.15
CA LEU A 71 -19.34 -12.43 -6.47
C LEU A 71 -19.01 -12.49 -7.97
N THR A 72 -19.10 -13.67 -8.58
CA THR A 72 -18.87 -13.85 -10.02
C THR A 72 -19.89 -13.09 -10.85
N ARG A 73 -21.19 -13.22 -10.52
CA ARG A 73 -22.26 -12.52 -11.23
C ARG A 73 -22.15 -11.01 -11.07
N ALA A 74 -21.83 -10.53 -9.86
CA ALA A 74 -21.68 -9.11 -9.58
C ALA A 74 -20.62 -8.44 -10.47
N ALA A 75 -19.58 -9.16 -10.88
CA ALA A 75 -18.54 -8.65 -11.78
C ALA A 75 -19.06 -8.26 -13.17
N SER A 76 -20.14 -8.88 -13.65
CA SER A 76 -20.78 -8.57 -14.93
C SER A 76 -21.91 -7.54 -14.85
N GLN A 77 -22.30 -7.13 -13.64
CA GLN A 77 -23.41 -6.22 -13.43
C GLN A 77 -22.94 -4.75 -13.43
N PRO A 78 -23.86 -3.80 -13.71
CA PRO A 78 -23.62 -2.40 -13.39
C PRO A 78 -23.20 -2.26 -11.93
N ALA A 79 -22.22 -1.41 -11.63
CA ALA A 79 -21.59 -1.34 -10.30
C ALA A 79 -22.61 -1.26 -9.13
N GLY A 80 -23.67 -0.45 -9.28
CA GLY A 80 -24.71 -0.32 -8.26
C GLY A 80 -25.56 -1.59 -8.06
N GLU A 81 -25.86 -2.32 -9.14
CA GLU A 81 -26.61 -3.59 -9.08
C GLU A 81 -25.75 -4.73 -8.52
N GLY A 82 -24.46 -4.75 -8.87
CA GLY A 82 -23.48 -5.69 -8.33
C GLY A 82 -23.32 -5.51 -6.82
N GLU A 83 -23.11 -4.28 -6.35
CA GLU A 83 -23.02 -3.99 -4.91
C GLU A 83 -24.30 -4.38 -4.16
N ALA A 84 -25.48 -4.06 -4.72
CA ALA A 84 -26.75 -4.42 -4.11
C ALA A 84 -26.91 -5.94 -3.99
N SER A 85 -26.54 -6.69 -5.04
CA SER A 85 -26.57 -8.15 -5.06
C SER A 85 -25.68 -8.77 -4.00
N VAL A 86 -24.43 -8.31 -3.90
CA VAL A 86 -23.46 -8.78 -2.91
C VAL A 86 -23.96 -8.47 -1.50
N ARG A 87 -24.45 -7.25 -1.27
CA ARG A 87 -24.99 -6.85 0.04
C ARG A 87 -26.19 -7.69 0.44
N ALA A 88 -27.13 -7.92 -0.46
CA ALA A 88 -28.32 -8.73 -0.19
C ALA A 88 -27.93 -10.16 0.22
N TYR A 89 -27.00 -10.78 -0.50
CA TYR A 89 -26.52 -12.12 -0.19
C TYR A 89 -25.87 -12.20 1.19
N PHE A 90 -24.89 -11.33 1.48
CA PHE A 90 -24.16 -11.37 2.75
C PHE A 90 -24.98 -10.89 3.95
N THR A 91 -26.08 -10.15 3.73
CA THR A 91 -27.06 -9.86 4.78
C THR A 91 -27.83 -11.12 5.18
N ALA A 92 -28.15 -11.99 4.21
CA ALA A 92 -28.77 -13.28 4.48
C ALA A 92 -27.77 -14.34 4.99
N HIS A 93 -26.46 -14.17 4.72
CA HIS A 93 -25.39 -15.10 5.08
C HIS A 93 -24.33 -14.40 5.95
N PRO A 94 -24.67 -13.97 7.19
CA PRO A 94 -23.78 -13.17 8.02
C PRO A 94 -22.52 -13.93 8.43
N ASN A 95 -22.57 -15.25 8.58
CA ASN A 95 -21.40 -16.06 8.90
C ASN A 95 -20.37 -16.01 7.77
N GLU A 96 -20.82 -16.17 6.52
CA GLU A 96 -19.92 -16.13 5.36
C GLU A 96 -19.27 -14.76 5.18
N PHE A 97 -20.00 -13.69 5.51
CA PHE A 97 -19.44 -12.34 5.56
C PHE A 97 -18.33 -12.21 6.60
N LEU A 98 -18.54 -12.75 7.81
CA LEU A 98 -17.55 -12.71 8.88
C LEU A 98 -16.30 -13.50 8.49
N ASP A 99 -16.47 -14.65 7.85
CA ASP A 99 -15.36 -15.49 7.38
C ASP A 99 -14.53 -14.78 6.31
N LEU A 100 -15.17 -14.23 5.27
CA LEU A 100 -14.46 -13.46 4.24
C LEU A 100 -13.81 -12.19 4.82
N ARG A 101 -14.43 -11.53 5.80
CA ARG A 101 -13.83 -10.39 6.50
C ARG A 101 -12.59 -10.82 7.30
N ASN A 102 -12.62 -11.99 7.92
CA ASN A 102 -11.47 -12.55 8.63
C ASN A 102 -10.37 -12.97 7.66
N ILE A 103 -10.71 -13.48 6.47
CA ILE A 103 -9.74 -13.75 5.40
C ILE A 103 -9.09 -12.44 4.93
N ALA A 104 -9.86 -11.36 4.80
CA ALA A 104 -9.38 -10.05 4.36
C ALA A 104 -8.64 -9.24 5.44
N ARG A 105 -8.63 -9.68 6.70
CA ARG A 105 -8.01 -8.95 7.84
C ARG A 105 -6.58 -8.49 7.58
N PRO A 106 -5.67 -9.32 7.04
CA PRO A 106 -4.29 -8.90 6.80
C PRO A 106 -4.18 -7.67 5.90
N LEU A 107 -5.02 -7.58 4.85
CA LEU A 107 -5.05 -6.40 3.97
C LEU A 107 -5.67 -5.17 4.66
N ILE A 108 -6.71 -5.37 5.47
CA ILE A 108 -7.32 -4.28 6.25
C ILE A 108 -6.29 -3.70 7.23
N ASP A 109 -5.57 -4.57 7.94
CA ASP A 109 -4.56 -4.19 8.90
C ASP A 109 -3.38 -3.48 8.21
N GLN A 110 -2.92 -4.01 7.08
CA GLN A 110 -1.87 -3.38 6.27
C GLN A 110 -2.28 -1.99 5.76
N ARG A 111 -3.52 -1.82 5.29
CA ARG A 111 -4.06 -0.52 4.89
C ARG A 111 -4.05 0.47 6.06
N ASN A 112 -4.43 0.02 7.26
CA ASN A 112 -4.44 0.86 8.46
C ASN A 112 -3.02 1.24 8.91
N GLN A 113 -2.03 0.36 8.71
CA GLN A 113 -0.62 0.58 9.06
C GLN A 113 0.12 1.47 8.07
N CYS A 114 -0.13 1.30 6.77
CA CYS A 114 0.62 1.95 5.69
C CYS A 114 -0.03 3.21 5.12
N GLY A 115 -1.28 3.48 5.50
CA GLY A 115 -2.10 4.51 4.87
C GLY A 115 -2.62 4.08 3.49
N VAL A 116 -3.49 4.90 2.90
CA VAL A 116 -4.18 4.62 1.62
C VAL A 116 -3.25 4.64 0.38
N THR A 117 -1.95 4.80 0.59
CA THR A 117 -0.93 5.08 -0.44
C THR A 117 -0.47 3.84 -1.19
N VAL A 118 -0.69 2.62 -0.65
CA VAL A 118 -0.44 1.37 -1.38
C VAL A 118 -1.77 0.63 -1.52
N GLN A 119 -2.36 0.67 -2.71
CA GLN A 119 -3.73 0.21 -2.97
C GLN A 119 -3.81 -0.77 -4.14
N PRO A 120 -4.86 -1.62 -4.15
CA PRO A 120 -5.16 -2.53 -5.26
C PRO A 120 -5.13 -1.83 -6.63
N GLY A 121 -5.53 -0.55 -6.69
CA GLY A 121 -5.55 0.25 -7.91
C GLY A 121 -4.18 0.39 -8.59
N GLN A 122 -3.06 0.32 -7.86
CA GLN A 122 -1.73 0.35 -8.49
C GLN A 122 -1.42 -0.92 -9.28
N LEU A 123 -1.89 -2.08 -8.79
CA LEU A 123 -1.80 -3.32 -9.53
C LEU A 123 -2.79 -3.33 -10.70
N ALA A 124 -4.00 -2.81 -10.52
CA ALA A 124 -4.96 -2.64 -11.62
C ALA A 124 -4.37 -1.78 -12.75
N MET A 125 -3.79 -0.62 -12.42
CA MET A 125 -3.10 0.25 -13.38
C MET A 125 -1.94 -0.46 -14.10
N LEU A 126 -1.21 -1.32 -13.39
CA LEU A 126 -0.16 -2.15 -14.01
C LEU A 126 -0.77 -3.14 -15.00
N PHE A 127 -1.86 -3.84 -14.64
CA PHE A 127 -2.54 -4.77 -15.54
C PHE A 127 -3.09 -4.05 -16.78
N ASP A 128 -3.73 -2.89 -16.60
CA ASP A 128 -4.26 -2.08 -17.70
C ASP A 128 -3.15 -1.58 -18.62
N ALA A 129 -1.98 -1.23 -18.07
CA ALA A 129 -0.82 -0.79 -18.86
C ALA A 129 -0.11 -1.93 -19.62
N LEU A 130 -0.34 -3.19 -19.23
CA LEU A 130 0.24 -4.38 -19.87
C LEU A 130 -0.69 -5.05 -20.88
N ALA A 131 -1.97 -4.67 -20.91
CA ALA A 131 -2.99 -5.18 -21.84
C ALA A 131 -2.92 -4.48 -23.20
#